data_AF-A0A454CN97-F1
#
_entry.id   AF-A0A454CN97-F1
#
_cell.length_a   1.000
_cell.length_b   1.000
_cell.length_c   1.000
_cell.angle_alpha   90.00
_cell.angle_beta   90.00
_cell.angle_gamma   90.00
#
_symmetry.space_group_name_H-M   'P 1'
#
loop_
_entity.id
_entity.type
_entity.pdbx_description
1 polymer ?
#
loop_
_entity_poly.entity_id
_entity_poly.type
_entity_poly.pdbx_seq_one_letter_code
_entity_poly.pdbx_strand_id
1 'polypeptide(L)'
;LEEVAYVPVNELLEVDGLNEELVEELRSRAKDALTTIALAQEESFEGLEPAEDLLGLEGLEREMAFKLAAKGVATLEDLADQGIDDLEGIEGLTEERAGELIMAARNICWFGEEA
;
A
#
# COMPACT_ATOMS: atom_id res chain seq x y z
N LEU A 1 -12.16 -4.08 14.37
CA LEU A 1 -13.04 -3.01 13.84
C LEU A 1 -14.00 -3.55 12.79
N GLU A 2 -13.50 -4.29 11.81
CA GLU A 2 -14.34 -4.95 10.79
C GLU A 2 -15.38 -5.90 11.38
N GLU A 3 -14.99 -6.73 12.34
CA GLU A 3 -15.91 -7.61 13.07
C GLU A 3 -17.06 -6.80 13.70
N VAL A 4 -16.74 -5.70 14.39
CA VAL A 4 -17.77 -4.83 14.98
C VAL A 4 -18.63 -4.18 13.89
N ALA A 5 -18.06 -3.72 12.79
CA ALA A 5 -18.80 -3.03 11.72
C ALA A 5 -19.76 -3.96 10.95
N TYR A 6 -19.42 -5.24 10.76
CA TYR A 6 -20.10 -6.14 9.82
C TYR A 6 -20.80 -7.35 10.44
N VAL A 7 -20.52 -7.71 11.69
CA VAL A 7 -21.25 -8.78 12.40
C VAL A 7 -22.73 -8.38 12.59
N PRO A 8 -23.69 -9.33 12.49
CA PRO A 8 -25.10 -9.07 12.73
C PRO A 8 -25.36 -8.46 14.12
N VAL A 9 -26.27 -7.49 14.18
CA VAL A 9 -26.65 -6.80 15.44
C VAL A 9 -27.09 -7.80 16.51
N ASN A 10 -27.83 -8.83 16.10
CA ASN A 10 -28.33 -9.86 17.02
C ASN A 10 -27.20 -10.60 17.75
N GLU A 11 -26.07 -10.86 17.09
CA GLU A 11 -24.91 -11.53 17.71
C GLU A 11 -24.21 -10.61 18.72
N LEU A 12 -24.19 -9.31 18.46
CA LEU A 12 -23.64 -8.32 19.39
C LEU A 12 -24.56 -8.10 20.61
N LEU A 13 -25.87 -8.23 20.43
CA LEU A 13 -26.87 -8.14 21.50
C LEU A 13 -26.91 -9.36 22.43
N GLU A 14 -26.29 -10.47 22.05
CA GLU A 14 -26.11 -11.63 22.93
C GLU A 14 -25.05 -11.37 24.02
N VAL A 15 -24.26 -10.30 23.90
CA VAL A 15 -23.24 -9.93 24.90
C VAL A 15 -23.89 -9.21 26.08
N ASP A 16 -23.67 -9.74 27.28
CA ASP A 16 -24.23 -9.20 28.51
C ASP A 16 -23.72 -7.77 28.78
N GLY A 17 -24.65 -6.82 28.88
CA GLY A 17 -24.35 -5.39 29.05
C GLY A 17 -24.32 -4.56 27.77
N LEU A 18 -24.55 -5.15 26.59
CA LEU A 18 -24.79 -4.41 25.34
C LEU A 18 -26.31 -4.26 25.09
N ASN A 19 -26.73 -3.06 24.70
CA ASN A 19 -28.11 -2.77 24.29
C ASN A 19 -28.12 -2.27 22.83
N GLU A 20 -29.31 -2.20 22.23
CA GLU A 20 -29.48 -1.86 20.82
C GLU A 20 -28.86 -0.51 20.45
N GLU A 21 -29.09 0.51 21.28
CA GLU A 21 -28.53 1.85 21.10
C GLU A 21 -26.98 1.84 21.11
N LEU A 22 -26.37 1.14 22.07
CA LEU A 22 -24.92 1.04 22.20
C LEU A 22 -24.30 0.23 21.06
N VAL A 23 -24.96 -0.85 20.62
CA VAL A 23 -24.50 -1.64 19.47
C VAL A 23 -24.53 -0.82 18.19
N GLU A 24 -25.61 -0.09 17.93
CA GLU A 24 -25.69 0.79 16.77
C GLU A 24 -24.61 1.89 16.79
N GLU A 25 -24.37 2.50 17.95
CA GLU A 25 -23.31 3.50 18.12
C GLU A 25 -21.92 2.91 17.87
N LEU A 26 -21.63 1.72 18.43
CA LEU A 26 -20.37 1.00 18.22
C LEU A 26 -20.15 0.65 16.74
N ARG A 27 -21.19 0.17 16.06
CA ARG A 27 -21.14 -0.14 14.63
C ARG A 27 -20.89 1.11 13.79
N SER A 28 -21.57 2.21 14.10
CA SER A 28 -21.37 3.48 13.41
C SER A 28 -19.92 3.92 13.54
N ARG A 29 -19.39 3.97 14.78
CA ARG A 29 -18.00 4.36 15.02
C ARG A 29 -17.00 3.43 14.35
N ALA A 30 -17.27 2.13 14.31
CA ALA A 30 -16.40 1.18 13.64
C ALA A 30 -16.35 1.43 12.12
N LYS A 31 -17.48 1.74 11.49
CA LYS A 31 -17.54 2.11 10.06
C LYS A 31 -16.85 3.45 9.79
N ASP A 32 -17.05 4.43 10.66
CA ASP A 32 -16.38 5.72 10.56
C ASP A 32 -14.86 5.55 10.65
N ALA A 33 -14.37 4.77 11.62
CA ALA A 33 -12.94 4.46 11.76
C ALA A 33 -12.37 3.74 10.54
N LEU A 34 -13.10 2.75 9.99
CA LEU A 34 -12.69 2.06 8.76
C LEU A 34 -12.64 3.01 7.56
N THR A 35 -13.59 3.94 7.47
CA THR A 35 -13.61 4.97 6.43
C THR A 35 -12.43 5.93 6.59
N THR A 36 -12.12 6.37 7.81
CA THR A 36 -10.93 7.19 8.09
C THR A 36 -9.64 6.45 7.77
N ILE A 37 -9.53 5.14 8.06
CA ILE A 37 -8.35 4.33 7.71
C ILE A 37 -8.20 4.24 6.20
N ALA A 38 -9.29 4.00 5.46
CA ALA A 38 -9.28 3.94 4.01
C ALA A 38 -8.88 5.30 3.39
N LEU A 39 -9.43 6.40 3.91
CA LEU A 39 -9.06 7.75 3.49
C LEU A 39 -7.61 8.08 3.84
N ALA A 40 -7.12 7.70 5.02
CA ALA A 40 -5.72 7.93 5.40
C ALA A 40 -4.74 7.12 4.52
N GLN A 41 -5.14 5.92 4.08
CA GLN A 41 -4.40 5.18 3.06
C GLN A 41 -4.42 5.95 1.74
N GLU A 42 -5.59 6.39 1.26
CA GLU A 42 -5.70 7.17 0.02
C GLU A 42 -4.88 8.48 0.07
N GLU A 43 -4.94 9.23 1.17
CA GLU A 43 -4.16 10.44 1.44
C GLU A 43 -2.65 10.15 1.51
N SER A 44 -2.24 8.99 2.05
CA SER A 44 -0.83 8.59 2.05
C SER A 44 -0.26 8.32 0.66
N PHE A 45 -1.14 8.12 -0.33
CA PHE A 45 -0.79 7.93 -1.74
C PHE A 45 -1.07 9.17 -2.60
N GLU A 46 -1.74 10.19 -2.07
CA GLU A 46 -2.12 11.40 -2.80
C GLU A 46 -0.87 12.23 -3.14
N GLY A 47 -0.50 12.25 -4.43
CA GLY A 47 0.71 12.91 -4.94
C GLY A 47 1.96 12.02 -5.05
N LEU A 48 1.85 10.74 -4.68
CA LEU A 48 2.92 9.74 -4.73
C LEU A 48 2.46 8.50 -5.51
N GLU A 49 1.70 8.70 -6.59
CA GLU A 49 1.21 7.59 -7.41
C GLU A 49 2.35 7.09 -8.33
N PRO A 50 2.77 5.82 -8.19
CA PRO A 50 3.74 5.24 -9.11
C PRO A 50 3.13 5.15 -10.51
N ALA A 51 3.92 5.44 -11.53
CA ALA A 51 3.52 5.31 -12.91
C ALA A 51 3.26 3.83 -13.29
N GLU A 52 2.46 3.63 -14.33
CA GLU A 52 2.03 2.29 -14.77
C GLU A 52 3.21 1.39 -15.18
N ASP A 53 4.29 1.98 -15.68
CA ASP A 53 5.52 1.27 -16.06
C ASP A 53 6.23 0.67 -14.85
N LEU A 54 6.32 1.41 -13.74
CA LEU A 54 6.85 0.93 -12.48
C LEU A 54 5.94 -0.13 -11.87
N LEU A 55 4.63 0.10 -11.87
CA LEU A 55 3.64 -0.89 -11.41
C LEU A 55 3.64 -2.19 -12.25
N GLY A 56 4.06 -2.10 -13.51
CA GLY A 56 4.18 -3.24 -14.42
C GLY A 56 5.47 -4.04 -14.26
N LEU A 57 6.40 -3.61 -13.41
CA LEU A 57 7.68 -4.29 -13.20
C LEU A 57 7.47 -5.66 -12.55
N GLU A 58 7.95 -6.72 -13.21
CA GLU A 58 7.86 -8.08 -12.69
C GLU A 58 8.63 -8.21 -11.36
N GLY A 59 7.97 -8.79 -10.35
CA GLY A 59 8.54 -8.93 -9.00
C GLY A 59 8.37 -7.71 -8.09
N LEU A 60 7.82 -6.60 -8.60
CA LEU A 60 7.44 -5.45 -7.81
C LEU A 60 5.97 -5.54 -7.36
N GLU A 61 5.76 -5.58 -6.05
CA GLU A 61 4.41 -5.54 -5.48
C GLU A 61 3.89 -4.10 -5.46
N ARG A 62 2.57 -3.93 -5.61
CA ARG A 62 1.93 -2.61 -5.59
C ARG A 62 2.33 -1.79 -4.36
N GLU A 63 2.28 -2.38 -3.17
CA GLU A 63 2.67 -1.70 -1.92
C GLU A 63 4.14 -1.22 -1.97
N MET A 64 5.05 -2.01 -2.55
CA MET A 64 6.45 -1.64 -2.69
C MET A 64 6.63 -0.48 -3.67
N ALA A 65 5.88 -0.47 -4.78
CA ALA A 65 5.91 0.64 -5.73
C ALA A 65 5.50 1.97 -5.07
N PHE A 66 4.48 1.97 -4.21
CA PHE A 66 4.11 3.17 -3.45
C PHE A 66 5.18 3.59 -2.44
N LYS A 67 5.86 2.64 -1.78
CA LYS A 67 7.00 2.96 -0.90
C LYS A 67 8.16 3.58 -1.67
N LEU A 68 8.42 3.13 -2.91
CA LEU A 68 9.41 3.73 -3.80
C LEU A 68 8.98 5.15 -4.23
N ALA A 69 7.72 5.33 -4.62
CA ALA A 69 7.18 6.64 -4.99
C ALA A 69 7.26 7.64 -3.83
N ALA A 70 7.03 7.19 -2.59
CA ALA A 70 7.22 8.00 -1.38
C ALA A 70 8.66 8.48 -1.17
N LYS A 71 9.65 7.81 -1.75
CA LYS A 71 11.05 8.24 -1.80
C LYS A 71 11.39 9.11 -3.03
N GLY A 72 10.41 9.44 -3.86
CA GLY A 72 10.60 10.19 -5.10
C GLY A 72 10.90 9.32 -6.33
N VAL A 73 10.77 8.00 -6.22
CA VAL A 73 10.97 7.04 -7.31
C VAL A 73 9.60 6.63 -7.85
N ALA A 74 9.04 7.43 -8.76
CA ALA A 74 7.67 7.26 -9.24
C ALA A 74 7.60 6.49 -10.57
N THR A 75 8.65 6.50 -11.38
CA THR A 75 8.67 5.87 -12.71
C THR A 75 9.68 4.73 -12.78
N LEU A 76 9.59 3.92 -13.84
CA LEU A 76 10.56 2.85 -14.08
C LEU A 76 11.97 3.42 -14.34
N GLU A 77 12.07 4.56 -15.03
CA GLU A 77 13.33 5.27 -15.25
C GLU A 77 13.92 5.79 -13.94
N ASP A 78 13.11 6.38 -13.06
CA ASP A 78 13.59 6.85 -11.75
C ASP A 78 14.22 5.71 -10.95
N LEU A 79 13.63 4.50 -11.02
CA LEU A 79 14.15 3.31 -10.35
C LEU A 79 15.45 2.81 -11.00
N ALA A 80 15.54 2.85 -12.33
CA ALA A 80 16.74 2.48 -13.06
C ALA A 80 17.95 3.38 -12.72
N ASP A 81 17.68 4.65 -12.40
CA ASP A 81 18.70 5.63 -12.03
C ASP A 81 19.15 5.53 -10.55
N GLN A 82 18.44 4.78 -9.70
CA GLN A 82 18.83 4.62 -8.29
C GLN A 82 20.04 3.70 -8.08
N GLY A 83 20.78 3.94 -6.99
CA GLY A 83 21.65 2.97 -6.35
C GLY A 83 20.93 2.13 -5.29
N ILE A 84 21.55 1.02 -4.87
CA ILE A 84 21.04 0.21 -3.75
C ILE A 84 20.98 1.05 -2.47
N ASP A 85 22.05 1.81 -2.21
CA ASP A 85 22.20 2.70 -1.06
C ASP A 85 21.07 3.76 -1.00
N ASP A 86 20.59 4.25 -2.15
CA ASP A 86 19.52 5.25 -2.21
C ASP A 86 18.16 4.68 -1.79
N LEU A 87 17.98 3.36 -1.93
CA LEU A 87 16.77 2.63 -1.56
C LEU A 87 16.80 2.10 -0.11
N GLU A 88 17.90 2.26 0.62
CA GLU A 88 18.02 1.82 2.02
C GLU A 88 16.96 2.43 2.96
N GLY A 89 16.45 1.64 3.91
CA GLY A 89 15.47 2.11 4.89
C GLY A 89 14.02 2.07 4.41
N ILE A 90 13.74 1.59 3.20
CA ILE A 90 12.39 1.17 2.81
C ILE A 90 12.07 -0.16 3.53
N GLU A 91 11.02 -0.16 4.34
CA GLU A 91 10.59 -1.35 5.06
C GLU A 91 10.16 -2.47 4.10
N GLY A 92 10.80 -3.64 4.23
CA GLY A 92 10.56 -4.81 3.40
C GLY A 92 11.38 -4.87 2.11
N LEU A 93 12.27 -3.90 1.87
CA LEU A 93 13.21 -3.90 0.76
C LEU A 93 14.62 -4.22 1.27
N THR A 94 15.14 -5.40 0.94
CA THR A 94 16.53 -5.79 1.22
C THR A 94 17.46 -5.26 0.13
N GLU A 95 18.76 -5.14 0.44
CA GLU A 95 19.78 -4.74 -0.55
C GLU A 95 19.77 -5.64 -1.79
N GLU A 96 19.62 -6.95 -1.59
CA GLU A 96 19.55 -7.94 -2.68
C GLU A 96 18.33 -7.68 -3.57
N ARG A 97 17.14 -7.52 -2.97
CA ARG A 97 15.90 -7.26 -3.71
C ARG A 97 15.92 -5.90 -4.40
N ALA A 98 16.51 -4.88 -3.76
CA ALA A 98 16.72 -3.57 -4.36
C ALA A 98 17.61 -3.68 -5.61
N GLY A 99 18.72 -4.43 -5.51
CA GLY A 99 19.61 -4.67 -6.65
C GLY A 99 18.91 -5.39 -7.80
N GLU A 100 18.11 -6.41 -7.52
CA GLU A 100 17.32 -7.13 -8.53
C GLU A 100 16.33 -6.20 -9.25
N LEU A 101 15.57 -5.40 -8.50
CA LEU A 101 14.58 -4.47 -9.07
C LEU A 101 15.25 -3.36 -9.90
N ILE A 102 16.36 -2.79 -9.43
CA ILE A 102 17.13 -1.79 -10.17
C ILE A 102 17.66 -2.39 -11.48
N MET A 103 18.22 -3.60 -11.45
CA MET A 103 18.71 -4.26 -12.66
C MET A 103 17.57 -4.59 -13.62
N ALA A 104 16.42 -5.04 -13.12
CA ALA A 104 15.24 -5.29 -13.95
C ALA A 104 14.73 -4.01 -14.61
N ALA A 105 14.65 -2.90 -13.87
CA ALA A 105 14.28 -1.60 -14.41
C ALA A 105 15.27 -1.12 -15.49
N ARG A 106 16.58 -1.19 -15.22
CA ARG A 106 17.64 -0.86 -16.20
C ARG A 106 17.56 -1.70 -17.46
N ASN A 107 17.29 -3.00 -17.32
CA ASN A 107 17.13 -3.90 -18.44
C ASN A 107 15.98 -3.45 -19.35
N ILE A 108 14.84 -3.07 -18.78
CA ILE A 108 13.69 -2.60 -19.55
C ILE A 108 13.97 -1.22 -20.18
N CYS A 109 14.51 -0.26 -19.41
CA CYS A 109 14.78 1.10 -19.89
C CYS A 109 15.84 1.17 -20.99
N TRP A 110 16.89 0.34 -20.92
CA TRP A 110 18.02 0.42 -21.86
C TRP A 110 18.04 -0.68 -22.91
N PHE A 111 17.37 -1.81 -22.66
CA PHE A 111 17.38 -2.97 -23.55
C PHE A 111 15.97 -3.46 -23.94
N GLY A 112 14.90 -2.81 -23.48
CA GLY A 112 13.51 -3.19 -23.77
C GLY A 112 13.02 -2.91 -25.19
N GLU A 113 13.81 -2.23 -26.03
CA GLU A 113 13.52 -2.07 -27.46
C GLU A 113 13.88 -3.31 -28.31
N GLU A 114 14.51 -4.34 -27.74
CA GLU A 114 14.79 -5.62 -28.41
C GLU A 114 13.75 -6.70 -28.07
N ALA A 115 12.51 -6.56 -28.56
CA ALA A 115 11.53 -7.65 -28.64
C ALA A 115 10.60 -7.53 -29.85
#